data_AF-A0A0R1M6B5-F1
#
_entry.id   AF-A0A0R1M6B5-F1
#
_cell.length_a   1.000
_cell.length_b   1.000
_cell.length_c   1.000
_cell.angle_alpha   90.00
_cell.angle_beta   90.00
_cell.angle_gamma   90.00
#
_symmetry.space_group_name_H-M   'P 1'
#
loop_
_entity.id
_entity.type
_entity.pdbx_description
1 polymer ?
#
loop_
_entity_poly.entity_id
_entity_poly.type
_entity_poly.pdbx_seq_one_letter_code
_entity_poly.pdbx_strand_id
1 'polypeptide(L)'
;MIMRRWMILLTTVLAVTAVAGPTTAAAKSKRTPTPTKRVLAHTASYYQLHEDELMATYGIDQGYQTAFDNHTKIWVYDQTRTKGLTKSIKVAMRDWNSQLGQTVFVTGTKKHHTLTIKLTSASSAGDGEQIAWWRPTSQSVEVSQPFFNHEWLDINKYMKLNYARQNGNQIDLVKSSIDDTTTDVARQVEYSRILAHEFGHSLGLSHSKNPADLMYAGIGFSDIYHYDDVTSANIWANPLSKTDISRGKLAVILAD
;
A
#
# COMPACT_ATOMS: atom_id res chain seq x y z
N MET A 1 -10.18 -50.04 -19.75
CA MET A 1 -11.52 -49.63 -19.27
C MET A 1 -11.91 -50.58 -18.15
N ILE A 2 -11.63 -50.21 -16.89
CA ILE A 2 -11.95 -50.98 -15.68
C ILE A 2 -12.42 -50.00 -14.60
N MET A 3 -13.49 -50.42 -13.92
CA MET A 3 -14.28 -49.70 -12.93
C MET A 3 -13.57 -49.53 -11.57
N ARG A 4 -13.91 -48.42 -10.90
CA ARG A 4 -14.23 -48.23 -9.45
C ARG A 4 -13.57 -49.12 -8.38
N ARG A 5 -13.04 -48.44 -7.35
CA ARG A 5 -13.13 -48.74 -5.90
C ARG A 5 -13.37 -47.39 -5.20
N TRP A 6 -14.50 -47.06 -4.52
CA TRP A 6 -15.06 -47.54 -3.23
C TRP A 6 -13.98 -47.72 -2.16
N MET A 7 -14.05 -47.26 -0.90
CA MET A 7 -15.08 -46.73 0.00
C MET A 7 -14.28 -46.14 1.21
N ILE A 8 -14.79 -45.25 2.05
CA ILE A 8 -15.49 -45.63 3.30
C ILE A 8 -16.26 -44.39 3.78
N LEU A 9 -17.58 -44.56 3.90
CA LEU A 9 -18.43 -43.74 4.78
C LEU A 9 -18.19 -44.18 6.22
N LEU A 10 -18.04 -43.23 7.14
CA LEU A 10 -18.48 -43.41 8.52
C LEU A 10 -19.73 -42.55 8.72
N THR A 11 -20.87 -43.22 8.84
CA THR A 11 -22.13 -42.65 9.31
C THR A 11 -22.14 -42.62 10.84
N THR A 12 -22.20 -41.43 11.42
CA THR A 12 -22.68 -41.24 12.79
C THR A 12 -23.99 -40.46 12.74
N VAL A 13 -25.05 -41.10 13.21
CA VAL A 13 -26.34 -40.47 13.49
C VAL A 13 -26.19 -39.72 14.82
N LEU A 14 -26.34 -38.40 14.81
CA LEU A 14 -26.52 -37.62 16.02
C LEU A 14 -27.90 -36.96 15.99
N ALA A 15 -28.67 -37.22 17.04
CA ALA A 15 -30.00 -36.66 17.27
C ALA A 15 -29.95 -35.12 17.34
N VAL A 16 -30.82 -34.46 16.59
CA VAL A 16 -30.99 -33.01 16.60
C VAL A 16 -31.93 -32.65 17.76
N THR A 17 -31.36 -32.15 18.87
CA THR A 17 -32.10 -31.30 19.79
C THR A 17 -31.82 -29.86 19.42
N ALA A 18 -32.86 -29.14 19.02
CA ALA A 18 -32.78 -27.73 18.67
C ALA A 18 -32.52 -26.90 19.94
N VAL A 19 -31.26 -26.56 20.18
CA VAL A 19 -30.88 -25.50 21.11
C VAL A 19 -30.93 -24.19 20.33
N ALA A 20 -31.87 -23.32 20.69
CA ALA A 20 -31.91 -21.95 20.19
C ALA A 20 -30.64 -21.21 20.66
N GLY A 21 -29.60 -21.26 19.83
CA GLY A 21 -28.36 -20.51 20.03
C GLY A 21 -28.61 -19.01 19.78
N PRO A 22 -27.83 -18.14 20.44
CA PRO A 22 -28.01 -16.70 20.33
C PRO A 22 -27.88 -16.24 18.88
N THR A 23 -28.82 -15.37 18.53
CA THR A 23 -28.93 -14.58 17.31
C THR A 23 -27.59 -14.31 16.64
N THR A 24 -27.47 -14.77 15.39
CA THR A 24 -26.62 -14.23 14.33
C THR A 24 -25.85 -12.97 14.73
N ALA A 25 -24.55 -13.13 15.01
CA ALA A 25 -23.61 -12.03 14.98
C ALA A 25 -23.70 -11.39 13.57
N ALA A 26 -24.42 -10.28 13.48
CA ALA A 26 -24.57 -9.51 12.27
C ALA A 26 -23.18 -9.02 11.80
N ALA A 27 -22.69 -9.66 10.75
CA ALA A 27 -21.68 -9.23 9.79
C ALA A 27 -20.71 -8.12 10.21
N LYS A 28 -19.54 -8.49 10.76
CA LYS A 28 -18.35 -7.62 10.71
C LYS A 28 -17.73 -7.66 9.30
N SER A 29 -18.42 -7.06 8.34
CA SER A 29 -17.85 -6.58 7.06
C SER A 29 -18.30 -5.14 6.83
N LYS A 30 -18.10 -4.28 7.83
CA LYS A 30 -18.20 -2.83 7.60
C LYS A 30 -16.93 -2.41 6.88
N ARG A 31 -17.10 -2.00 5.61
CA ARG A 31 -16.14 -1.22 4.83
C ARG A 31 -15.51 -0.12 5.69
N THR A 32 -14.23 0.19 5.47
CA THR A 32 -13.57 1.28 6.19
C THR A 32 -14.28 2.59 5.83
N PRO A 33 -14.82 3.34 6.80
CA PRO A 33 -15.55 4.56 6.52
C PRO A 33 -14.60 5.69 6.11
N THR A 34 -15.12 6.61 5.30
CA THR A 34 -14.42 7.84 4.90
C THR A 34 -14.77 8.97 5.88
N PRO A 35 -13.80 9.61 6.57
CA PRO A 35 -14.07 10.81 7.37
C PRO A 35 -14.76 11.88 6.51
N THR A 36 -15.86 12.42 7.02
CA THR A 36 -16.60 13.48 6.32
C THR A 36 -15.94 14.84 6.53
N LYS A 37 -16.30 15.84 5.70
CA LYS A 37 -15.87 17.23 5.92
C LYS A 37 -16.22 17.77 7.31
N ARG A 38 -17.34 17.32 7.90
CA ARG A 38 -17.73 17.70 9.26
C ARG A 38 -16.77 17.14 10.30
N VAL A 39 -16.40 15.87 10.15
CA VAL A 39 -15.42 15.19 11.02
C VAL A 39 -14.07 15.90 10.99
N LEU A 40 -13.64 16.37 9.81
CA LEU A 40 -12.37 17.10 9.62
C LEU A 40 -12.42 18.59 10.02
N ALA A 41 -13.57 19.11 10.43
CA ALA A 41 -13.76 20.53 10.75
C ALA A 41 -14.12 20.77 12.23
N HIS A 42 -13.92 19.76 13.09
CA HIS A 42 -14.12 19.91 14.53
C HIS A 42 -12.96 20.70 15.17
N THR A 43 -13.16 21.09 16.43
CA THR A 43 -12.16 21.83 17.20
C THR A 43 -11.13 20.89 17.84
N ALA A 44 -9.97 21.42 18.22
CA ALA A 44 -8.95 20.66 18.95
C ALA A 44 -9.51 19.95 20.21
N SER A 45 -10.32 20.65 21.02
CA SER A 45 -10.95 20.06 22.21
C SER A 45 -11.90 18.90 21.88
N TYR A 46 -12.58 18.94 20.73
CA TYR A 46 -13.40 17.82 20.29
C TYR A 46 -12.52 16.61 19.92
N TYR A 47 -11.43 16.84 19.19
CA TYR A 47 -10.51 15.76 18.85
C TYR A 47 -9.91 15.10 20.09
N GLN A 48 -9.46 15.90 21.06
CA GLN A 48 -8.95 15.39 22.35
C GLN A 48 -9.99 14.57 23.13
N LEU A 49 -11.27 14.96 23.08
CA LEU A 49 -12.33 14.26 23.79
C LEU A 49 -12.77 12.96 23.09
N HIS A 50 -12.65 12.89 21.77
CA HIS A 50 -13.17 11.81 20.93
C HIS A 50 -12.07 11.00 20.22
N GLU A 51 -10.82 11.17 20.62
CA GLU A 51 -9.64 10.62 19.94
C GLU A 51 -9.75 9.10 19.71
N ASP A 52 -9.97 8.33 20.78
CA ASP A 52 -10.09 6.87 20.73
C ASP A 52 -11.23 6.39 19.81
N GLU A 53 -12.38 7.07 19.86
CA GLU A 53 -13.54 6.74 19.03
C GLU A 53 -13.25 7.00 17.54
N LEU A 54 -12.62 8.14 17.24
CA LEU A 54 -12.23 8.52 15.89
C LEU A 54 -11.18 7.54 15.34
N MET A 55 -10.16 7.22 16.14
CA MET A 55 -9.12 6.27 15.77
C MET A 55 -9.69 4.88 15.46
N ALA A 56 -10.53 4.35 16.36
CA ALA A 56 -11.17 3.05 16.17
C ALA A 56 -12.11 3.04 14.95
N THR A 57 -12.87 4.12 14.73
CA THR A 57 -13.83 4.23 13.62
C THR A 57 -13.14 4.28 12.27
N TYR A 58 -12.07 5.07 12.16
CA TYR A 58 -11.40 5.35 10.89
C TYR A 58 -10.12 4.53 10.68
N GLY A 59 -9.81 3.61 11.59
CA GLY A 59 -8.63 2.75 11.52
C GLY A 59 -7.33 3.56 11.53
N ILE A 60 -7.18 4.40 12.55
CA ILE A 60 -5.95 5.13 12.82
C ILE A 60 -5.33 4.50 14.08
N ASP A 61 -4.04 4.22 14.02
CA ASP A 61 -3.25 3.58 15.08
C ASP A 61 -2.04 4.47 15.40
N GLN A 62 -2.06 5.09 16.58
CA GLN A 62 -0.95 5.90 17.09
C GLN A 62 0.35 5.12 17.25
N GLY A 63 0.27 3.80 17.45
CA GLY A 63 1.45 2.93 17.48
C GLY A 63 2.23 2.92 16.17
N TYR A 64 1.62 3.36 15.06
CA TYR A 64 2.31 3.52 13.77
C TYR A 64 2.88 4.92 13.55
N GLN A 65 2.42 5.93 14.29
CA GLN A 65 2.79 7.36 14.14
C GLN A 65 4.13 7.71 14.79
N THR A 66 5.10 6.80 14.74
CA THR A 66 6.39 6.95 15.43
C THR A 66 7.37 7.85 14.68
N ALA A 67 7.08 8.21 13.43
CA ALA A 67 8.00 8.94 12.56
C ALA A 67 7.80 10.47 12.57
N PHE A 68 6.77 10.99 13.24
CA PHE A 68 6.58 12.43 13.38
C PHE A 68 7.65 13.04 14.29
N ASP A 69 8.18 14.19 13.89
CA ASP A 69 8.88 15.09 14.80
C ASP A 69 7.89 15.93 15.64
N ASN A 70 8.43 16.83 16.45
CA ASN A 70 7.64 17.73 17.29
C ASN A 70 6.89 18.86 16.54
N HIS A 71 6.96 18.88 15.21
CA HIS A 71 6.25 19.83 14.33
C HIS A 71 5.47 19.11 13.23
N THR A 72 5.04 17.88 13.51
CA THR A 72 4.29 17.01 12.60
C THR A 72 4.94 16.84 11.22
N LYS A 73 6.28 16.82 11.18
CA LYS A 73 7.05 16.46 9.97
C LYS A 73 7.63 15.06 10.08
N ILE A 74 7.67 14.40 8.93
CA ILE A 74 8.37 13.12 8.74
C ILE A 74 9.54 13.38 7.81
N TRP A 75 10.76 13.36 8.35
CA TRP A 75 11.99 13.59 7.61
C TRP A 75 12.49 12.27 7.01
N VAL A 76 12.26 12.10 5.72
CA VAL A 76 12.50 10.86 4.96
C VAL A 76 13.94 10.80 4.44
N TYR A 77 14.75 9.90 4.96
CA TYR A 77 16.08 9.60 4.47
C TYR A 77 16.09 8.37 3.55
N ASP A 78 16.46 8.58 2.29
CA ASP A 78 16.70 7.50 1.32
C ASP A 78 18.09 6.87 1.55
N GLN A 79 18.12 5.76 2.30
CA GLN A 79 19.33 4.94 2.48
C GLN A 79 19.53 3.92 1.35
N THR A 80 18.55 3.74 0.45
CA THR A 80 18.57 2.71 -0.59
C THR A 80 19.70 2.93 -1.59
N ARG A 81 20.06 4.20 -1.83
CA ARG A 81 21.08 4.63 -2.82
C ARG A 81 20.78 4.17 -4.25
N THR A 82 19.52 3.88 -4.57
CA THR A 82 19.12 3.50 -5.93
C THR A 82 18.40 4.66 -6.60
N LYS A 83 18.83 5.05 -7.81
CA LYS A 83 18.21 6.17 -8.55
C LYS A 83 16.71 5.95 -8.78
N GLY A 84 16.30 4.69 -9.02
CA GLY A 84 14.91 4.31 -9.20
C GLY A 84 14.07 4.62 -7.96
N LEU A 85 14.46 4.11 -6.78
CA LEU A 85 13.71 4.35 -5.55
C LEU A 85 13.75 5.82 -5.13
N THR A 86 14.85 6.55 -5.36
CA THR A 86 14.89 7.99 -5.07
C THR A 86 13.75 8.75 -5.76
N LYS A 87 13.43 8.41 -7.01
CA LYS A 87 12.30 9.03 -7.74
C LYS A 87 10.96 8.56 -7.16
N SER A 88 10.81 7.27 -6.91
CA SER A 88 9.60 6.70 -6.30
C SER A 88 9.25 7.32 -4.95
N ILE A 89 10.25 7.49 -4.08
CA ILE A 89 10.13 8.14 -2.77
C ILE A 89 9.61 9.57 -2.94
N LYS A 90 10.22 10.37 -3.82
CA LYS A 90 9.81 11.76 -4.06
C LYS A 90 8.36 11.86 -4.55
N VAL A 91 7.95 10.94 -5.42
CA VAL A 91 6.56 10.88 -5.91
C VAL A 91 5.60 10.54 -4.78
N ALA A 92 5.89 9.50 -3.99
CA ALA A 92 5.07 9.12 -2.84
C ALA A 92 4.90 10.26 -1.82
N MET A 93 5.99 10.98 -1.50
CA MET A 93 5.95 12.15 -0.62
C MET A 93 5.08 13.27 -1.20
N ARG A 94 5.26 13.57 -2.49
CA ARG A 94 4.46 14.58 -3.20
C ARG A 94 2.97 14.23 -3.19
N ASP A 95 2.65 12.97 -3.44
CA ASP A 95 1.27 12.51 -3.51
C ASP A 95 0.56 12.68 -2.17
N TRP A 96 1.21 12.36 -1.05
CA TRP A 96 0.65 12.67 0.27
C TRP A 96 0.59 14.17 0.56
N ASN A 97 1.70 14.90 0.43
CA ASN A 97 1.75 16.32 0.77
C ASN A 97 0.71 17.16 -0.01
N SER A 98 0.55 16.86 -1.31
CA SER A 98 -0.44 17.55 -2.15
C SER A 98 -1.88 17.30 -1.68
N GLN A 99 -2.20 16.07 -1.26
CA GLN A 99 -3.55 15.71 -0.83
C GLN A 99 -3.86 16.14 0.61
N LEU A 100 -2.86 16.13 1.49
CA LEU A 100 -2.97 16.64 2.85
C LEU A 100 -3.14 18.15 2.87
N GLY A 101 -2.65 18.86 1.84
CA GLY A 101 -2.69 20.32 1.76
C GLY A 101 -1.62 21.00 2.61
N GLN A 102 -0.69 20.24 3.16
CA GLN A 102 0.46 20.71 3.91
C GLN A 102 1.66 19.78 3.71
N THR A 103 2.86 20.30 3.94
CA THR A 103 4.08 19.49 3.87
C THR A 103 4.24 18.70 5.16
N VAL A 104 4.00 17.39 5.09
CA VAL A 104 4.24 16.43 6.19
C VAL A 104 5.52 15.66 5.93
N PHE A 105 5.66 15.08 4.74
CA PHE A 105 6.87 14.37 4.35
C PHE A 105 7.91 15.33 3.79
N VAL A 106 9.09 15.37 4.40
CA VAL A 106 10.20 16.26 4.04
C VAL A 106 11.43 15.43 3.68
N THR A 107 12.23 15.90 2.72
CA THR A 107 13.49 15.20 2.39
C THR A 107 14.46 15.34 3.55
N GLY A 108 14.81 14.21 4.16
CA GLY A 108 15.81 14.10 5.21
C GLY A 108 17.21 13.76 4.69
N THR A 109 18.15 13.67 5.61
CA THR A 109 19.53 13.25 5.38
C THR A 109 19.93 12.20 6.41
N LYS A 110 21.07 11.54 6.19
CA LYS A 110 21.64 10.61 7.18
C LYS A 110 21.78 11.24 8.58
N LYS A 111 22.04 12.54 8.67
CA LYS A 111 22.22 13.25 9.96
C LYS A 111 20.92 13.83 10.53
N HIS A 112 19.88 13.99 9.71
CA HIS A 112 18.62 14.59 10.10
C HIS A 112 17.47 13.90 9.38
N HIS A 113 16.88 12.91 10.06
CA HIS A 113 15.74 12.14 9.60
C HIS A 113 14.96 11.62 10.80
N THR A 114 13.69 11.32 10.56
CA THR A 114 12.80 10.60 11.49
C THR A 114 12.24 9.33 10.85
N LEU A 115 12.47 9.13 9.55
CA LEU A 115 12.09 7.93 8.81
C LEU A 115 13.22 7.53 7.86
N THR A 116 13.60 6.25 7.85
CA THR A 116 14.61 5.72 6.92
C THR A 116 14.00 4.75 5.91
N ILE A 117 14.27 4.93 4.61
CA ILE A 117 13.96 3.95 3.56
C ILE A 117 15.21 3.12 3.28
N LYS A 118 15.14 1.79 3.38
CA LYS A 118 16.30 0.91 3.14
C LYS A 118 15.90 -0.35 2.39
N LEU A 119 16.84 -0.90 1.62
CA LEU A 119 16.72 -2.24 1.04
C LEU A 119 17.12 -3.28 2.08
N THR A 120 16.37 -4.38 2.16
CA THR A 120 16.67 -5.52 3.06
C THR A 120 16.69 -6.84 2.30
N SER A 121 17.63 -7.71 2.64
CA SER A 121 17.67 -9.10 2.15
C SER A 121 16.82 -10.05 3.00
N ALA A 122 16.44 -9.64 4.21
CA ALA A 122 15.59 -10.43 5.09
C ALA A 122 14.14 -10.25 4.67
N SER A 123 13.52 -11.32 4.15
CA SER A 123 12.09 -11.51 4.36
C SER A 123 11.91 -11.73 5.85
N SER A 124 11.29 -10.79 6.54
CA SER A 124 11.04 -10.94 7.97
C SER A 124 10.16 -12.17 8.16
N ALA A 125 10.73 -13.19 8.82
CA ALA A 125 10.05 -14.45 9.08
C ALA A 125 8.79 -14.17 9.90
N GLY A 126 7.62 -14.20 9.25
CA GLY A 126 6.33 -13.90 9.87
C GLY A 126 5.42 -12.97 9.03
N ASP A 127 5.98 -12.20 8.10
CA ASP A 127 5.21 -11.16 7.39
C ASP A 127 4.66 -11.60 6.03
N GLY A 128 4.92 -12.84 5.59
CA GLY A 128 4.55 -13.30 4.24
C GLY A 128 5.39 -12.66 3.12
N GLU A 129 5.07 -12.97 1.86
CA GLU A 129 5.70 -12.35 0.69
C GLU A 129 5.13 -10.93 0.49
N GLN A 130 5.75 -9.92 1.11
CA GLN A 130 5.45 -8.51 0.85
C GLN A 130 6.65 -7.81 0.20
N ILE A 131 6.38 -6.72 -0.51
CA ILE A 131 7.38 -5.97 -1.29
C ILE A 131 8.06 -4.88 -0.43
N ALA A 132 7.34 -4.33 0.54
CA ALA A 132 7.87 -3.38 1.52
C ALA A 132 7.12 -3.47 2.86
N TRP A 133 7.71 -2.92 3.93
CA TRP A 133 7.12 -2.89 5.27
C TRP A 133 7.44 -1.60 6.01
N TRP A 134 6.42 -0.91 6.54
CA TRP A 134 6.58 0.06 7.62
C TRP A 134 6.90 -0.64 8.93
N ARG A 135 8.00 -0.22 9.57
CA ARG A 135 8.48 -0.70 10.87
C ARG A 135 8.43 0.46 11.87
N PRO A 136 7.34 0.61 12.65
CA PRO A 136 7.18 1.73 13.56
C PRO A 136 8.32 1.82 14.59
N THR A 137 8.71 0.70 15.19
CA THR A 137 9.74 0.66 16.25
C THR A 137 11.11 1.12 15.77
N SER A 138 11.48 0.79 14.53
CA SER A 138 12.76 1.19 13.94
C SER A 138 12.65 2.41 13.04
N GLN A 139 11.46 3.02 12.96
CA GLN A 139 11.14 4.16 12.11
C GLN A 139 11.65 3.97 10.67
N SER A 140 11.43 2.79 10.10
CA SER A 140 11.93 2.48 8.76
C SER A 140 10.90 1.87 7.84
N VAL A 141 10.97 2.23 6.57
CA VAL A 141 10.35 1.46 5.50
C VAL A 141 11.42 0.54 4.92
N GLU A 142 11.19 -0.76 5.05
CA GLU A 142 12.09 -1.79 4.55
C GLU A 142 11.54 -2.28 3.21
N VAL A 143 12.32 -2.12 2.13
CA VAL A 143 11.97 -2.59 0.80
C VAL A 143 12.70 -3.89 0.54
N SER A 144 11.97 -4.92 0.09
CA SER A 144 12.56 -6.23 -0.19
C SER A 144 13.51 -6.17 -1.39
N GLN A 145 14.79 -6.39 -1.12
CA GLN A 145 15.84 -6.36 -2.14
C GLN A 145 15.69 -7.47 -3.20
N PRO A 146 15.36 -8.73 -2.83
CA PRO A 146 15.11 -9.78 -3.83
C PRO A 146 13.99 -9.39 -4.80
N PHE A 147 12.85 -8.90 -4.29
CA PHE A 147 11.74 -8.44 -5.14
C PHE A 147 12.17 -7.25 -6.00
N PHE A 148 12.82 -6.23 -5.42
CA PHE A 148 13.28 -5.06 -6.18
C PHE A 148 14.21 -5.41 -7.35
N ASN A 149 15.07 -6.40 -7.17
CA ASN A 149 15.98 -6.87 -8.21
C ASN A 149 15.26 -7.69 -9.29
N HIS A 150 14.29 -8.52 -8.90
CA HIS A 150 13.54 -9.37 -9.83
C HIS A 150 12.45 -8.63 -10.60
N GLU A 151 11.78 -7.66 -9.99
CA GLU A 151 10.61 -6.99 -10.54
C GLU A 151 10.88 -6.35 -11.90
N TRP A 152 12.07 -5.80 -12.10
CA TRP A 152 12.43 -5.24 -13.40
C TRP A 152 12.37 -6.29 -14.52
N LEU A 153 12.83 -7.51 -14.26
CA LEU A 153 12.82 -8.61 -15.25
C LEU A 153 11.39 -9.05 -15.54
N ASP A 154 10.55 -9.14 -14.52
CA ASP A 154 9.14 -9.53 -14.66
C ASP A 154 8.35 -8.46 -15.42
N ILE A 155 8.52 -7.18 -15.08
CA ILE A 155 7.94 -6.05 -15.83
C ILE A 155 8.36 -6.12 -17.29
N ASN A 156 9.66 -6.21 -17.57
CA ASN A 156 10.17 -6.23 -18.94
C ASN A 156 9.56 -7.38 -19.75
N LYS A 157 9.54 -8.59 -19.15
CA LYS A 157 9.01 -9.79 -19.76
C LYS A 157 7.51 -9.67 -20.03
N TYR A 158 6.70 -9.34 -19.03
CA TYR A 158 5.25 -9.31 -19.17
C TYR A 158 4.78 -8.15 -20.03
N MET A 159 5.43 -6.98 -19.97
CA MET A 159 5.14 -5.86 -20.86
C MET A 159 5.37 -6.23 -22.33
N LYS A 160 6.51 -6.87 -22.64
CA LYS A 160 6.80 -7.35 -24.00
C LYS A 160 5.78 -8.40 -24.47
N LEU A 161 5.41 -9.34 -23.60
CA LEU A 161 4.39 -10.35 -23.92
C LEU A 161 3.02 -9.72 -24.18
N ASN A 162 2.60 -8.76 -23.35
CA ASN A 162 1.32 -8.07 -23.49
C ASN A 162 1.28 -7.22 -24.76
N TYR A 163 2.35 -6.46 -25.04
CA TYR A 163 2.46 -5.65 -26.25
C TYR A 163 2.46 -6.50 -27.52
N ALA A 164 3.17 -7.63 -27.51
CA ALA A 164 3.16 -8.58 -28.63
C ALA A 164 1.75 -9.09 -28.90
N ARG A 165 1.02 -9.52 -27.85
CA ARG A 165 -0.36 -10.01 -27.97
C ARG A 165 -1.31 -8.96 -28.54
N GLN A 166 -1.16 -7.70 -28.13
CA GLN A 166 -1.95 -6.58 -28.63
C GLN A 166 -1.66 -6.26 -30.12
N ASN A 167 -0.43 -6.48 -30.58
CA ASN A 167 0.04 -6.11 -31.92
C ASN A 167 0.22 -7.31 -32.87
N GLY A 168 -0.52 -8.40 -32.67
CA GLY A 168 -0.50 -9.56 -33.58
C GLY A 168 0.81 -10.34 -33.61
N ASN A 169 1.53 -10.39 -32.47
CA ASN A 169 2.82 -11.07 -32.28
C ASN A 169 3.97 -10.55 -33.17
N GLN A 170 3.95 -9.27 -33.54
CA GLN A 170 5.05 -8.63 -34.26
C GLN A 170 6.25 -8.39 -33.33
N ILE A 171 7.11 -9.40 -33.16
CA ILE A 171 8.24 -9.41 -32.22
C ILE A 171 9.28 -8.32 -32.51
N ASP A 172 9.45 -7.93 -33.78
CA ASP A 172 10.40 -6.88 -34.14
C ASP A 172 9.94 -5.50 -33.64
N LEU A 173 8.63 -5.20 -33.69
CA LEU A 173 8.04 -4.00 -33.07
C LEU A 173 8.22 -4.02 -31.56
N VAL A 174 8.06 -5.18 -30.92
CA VAL A 174 8.22 -5.34 -29.46
C VAL A 174 9.65 -4.98 -29.03
N LYS A 175 10.65 -5.45 -29.78
CA LYS A 175 12.07 -5.18 -29.49
C LYS A 175 12.46 -3.73 -29.75
N SER A 176 11.86 -3.07 -30.73
CA SER A 176 12.14 -1.66 -31.03
C SER A 176 11.41 -0.68 -30.11
N SER A 177 10.23 -1.05 -29.59
CA SER A 177 9.36 -0.13 -28.83
C SER A 177 9.57 -0.18 -27.32
N ILE A 178 9.96 -1.32 -26.73
CA ILE A 178 10.13 -1.46 -25.28
C ILE A 178 11.62 -1.52 -24.93
N ASP A 179 12.15 -0.39 -24.50
CA ASP A 179 13.51 -0.27 -23.99
C ASP A 179 13.58 -0.41 -22.45
N ASP A 180 14.80 -0.33 -21.93
CA ASP A 180 15.06 -0.39 -20.49
C ASP A 180 14.47 0.83 -19.76
N THR A 181 14.35 1.97 -20.44
CA THR A 181 13.77 3.21 -19.91
C THR A 181 12.30 3.03 -19.57
N THR A 182 11.50 2.44 -20.47
CA THR A 182 10.07 2.17 -20.20
C THR A 182 9.90 1.23 -19.03
N THR A 183 10.74 0.20 -18.94
CA THR A 183 10.72 -0.75 -17.82
C THR A 183 11.09 -0.07 -16.50
N ASP A 184 12.09 0.81 -16.52
CA ASP A 184 12.47 1.61 -15.36
C ASP A 184 11.35 2.55 -14.90
N VAL A 185 10.61 3.17 -15.83
CA VAL A 185 9.44 3.99 -15.51
C VAL A 185 8.37 3.16 -14.81
N ALA A 186 8.00 2.01 -15.36
CA ALA A 186 7.02 1.11 -14.76
C ALA A 186 7.40 0.69 -13.33
N ARG A 187 8.65 0.25 -13.11
CA ARG A 187 9.15 -0.09 -11.77
C ARG A 187 9.11 1.13 -10.83
N GLN A 188 9.50 2.31 -11.30
CA GLN A 188 9.46 3.51 -10.47
C GLN A 188 8.03 3.88 -10.06
N VAL A 189 7.05 3.72 -10.96
CA VAL A 189 5.62 3.93 -10.67
C VAL A 189 5.15 2.96 -9.61
N GLU A 190 5.38 1.67 -9.79
CA GLU A 190 4.99 0.64 -8.83
C GLU A 190 5.52 0.95 -7.43
N TYR A 191 6.84 1.15 -7.31
CA TYR A 191 7.45 1.46 -6.03
C TYR A 191 6.97 2.81 -5.46
N SER A 192 6.56 3.77 -6.28
CA SER A 192 5.97 5.02 -5.76
C SER A 192 4.62 4.78 -5.09
N ARG A 193 3.81 3.86 -5.64
CA ARG A 193 2.50 3.49 -5.08
C ARG A 193 2.65 2.63 -3.84
N ILE A 194 3.59 1.68 -3.84
CA ILE A 194 3.95 0.89 -2.65
C ILE A 194 4.48 1.80 -1.54
N LEU A 195 5.41 2.72 -1.83
CA LEU A 195 5.91 3.65 -0.82
C LEU A 195 4.84 4.62 -0.33
N ALA A 196 3.89 5.03 -1.18
CA ALA A 196 2.75 5.82 -0.74
C ALA A 196 1.84 5.04 0.22
N HIS A 197 1.68 3.72 0.03
CA HIS A 197 1.01 2.86 1.00
C HIS A 197 1.75 2.84 2.35
N GLU A 198 3.06 2.58 2.34
CA GLU A 198 3.87 2.55 3.57
C GLU A 198 3.91 3.91 4.28
N PHE A 199 3.88 5.01 3.53
CA PHE A 199 3.73 6.35 4.10
C PHE A 199 2.38 6.55 4.77
N GLY A 200 1.30 5.98 4.22
CA GLY A 200 0.01 5.95 4.90
C GLY A 200 0.10 5.27 6.26
N HIS A 201 0.83 4.16 6.37
CA HIS A 201 1.11 3.55 7.67
C HIS A 201 1.89 4.48 8.60
N SER A 202 2.93 5.17 8.12
CA SER A 202 3.67 6.14 8.95
C SER A 202 2.83 7.33 9.43
N LEU A 203 1.75 7.67 8.72
CA LEU A 203 0.74 8.63 9.17
C LEU A 203 -0.21 8.05 10.23
N GLY A 204 -0.15 6.76 10.54
CA GLY A 204 -1.03 6.08 11.47
C GLY A 204 -2.12 5.23 10.83
N LEU A 205 -2.21 5.13 9.50
CA LEU A 205 -3.34 4.43 8.87
C LEU A 205 -3.18 2.92 8.97
N SER A 206 -4.16 2.21 9.52
CA SER A 206 -4.26 0.76 9.34
C SER A 206 -4.73 0.42 7.93
N HIS A 207 -4.62 -0.86 7.53
CA HIS A 207 -5.17 -1.32 6.26
C HIS A 207 -6.67 -0.98 6.12
N SER A 208 -7.05 -0.49 4.93
CA SER A 208 -8.45 -0.33 4.56
C SER A 208 -9.09 -1.69 4.27
N LYS A 209 -10.40 -1.80 4.53
CA LYS A 209 -11.23 -2.93 4.13
C LYS A 209 -11.85 -2.73 2.74
N ASN A 210 -11.57 -1.60 2.07
CA ASN A 210 -12.07 -1.30 0.73
C ASN A 210 -11.00 -1.63 -0.32
N PRO A 211 -11.22 -2.58 -1.24
CA PRO A 211 -10.22 -2.97 -2.24
C PRO A 211 -9.79 -1.87 -3.23
N ALA A 212 -10.53 -0.76 -3.31
CA ALA A 212 -10.21 0.37 -4.17
C ALA A 212 -9.35 1.45 -3.50
N ASP A 213 -9.13 1.33 -2.19
CA ASP A 213 -8.28 2.25 -1.45
C ASP A 213 -6.82 1.79 -1.59
N LEU A 214 -5.88 2.74 -1.70
CA LEU A 214 -4.46 2.39 -1.75
C LEU A 214 -4.03 1.63 -0.49
N MET A 215 -4.61 1.96 0.67
CA MET A 215 -4.34 1.29 1.93
C MET A 215 -4.94 -0.12 2.05
N TYR A 216 -5.51 -0.71 0.99
CA TYR A 216 -5.93 -2.11 1.01
C TYR A 216 -4.73 -3.06 0.96
N ALA A 217 -4.70 -4.06 1.85
CA ALA A 217 -3.55 -4.97 2.01
C ALA A 217 -3.24 -5.84 0.77
N GLY A 218 -4.23 -6.05 -0.10
CA GLY A 218 -4.11 -6.92 -1.29
C GLY A 218 -4.12 -6.15 -2.62
N ILE A 219 -3.66 -4.90 -2.63
CA ILE A 219 -3.63 -4.10 -3.86
C ILE A 219 -2.54 -4.60 -4.80
N GLY A 220 -2.81 -4.55 -6.11
CA GLY A 220 -1.86 -4.86 -7.17
C GLY A 220 -2.03 -3.90 -8.35
N PHE A 221 -0.98 -3.74 -9.14
CA PHE A 221 -0.92 -2.75 -10.21
C PHE A 221 -0.69 -3.47 -11.54
N SER A 222 -1.75 -3.74 -12.30
CA SER A 222 -1.61 -4.44 -13.59
C SER A 222 -1.15 -3.51 -14.73
N ASP A 223 -1.44 -2.22 -14.62
CA ASP A 223 -1.12 -1.18 -15.60
C ASP A 223 0.38 -1.05 -15.88
N ILE A 224 1.23 -1.34 -14.90
CA ILE A 224 2.70 -1.34 -15.07
C ILE A 224 3.21 -2.42 -16.04
N TYR A 225 2.36 -3.40 -16.41
CA TYR A 225 2.67 -4.44 -17.40
C TYR A 225 2.12 -4.13 -18.80
N HIS A 226 1.62 -2.90 -19.05
CA HIS A 226 1.08 -2.50 -20.34
C HIS A 226 1.81 -1.26 -20.87
N TYR A 227 2.39 -1.37 -22.07
CA TYR A 227 3.22 -0.31 -22.66
C TYR A 227 2.46 1.01 -22.84
N ASP A 228 1.23 0.96 -23.35
CA ASP A 228 0.40 2.15 -23.59
C ASP A 228 0.05 2.88 -22.28
N ASP A 229 -0.15 2.12 -21.19
CA ASP A 229 -0.39 2.70 -19.87
C ASP A 229 0.87 3.35 -19.32
N VAL A 230 2.02 2.65 -19.38
CA VAL A 230 3.30 3.14 -18.84
C VAL A 230 3.82 4.38 -19.57
N THR A 231 3.53 4.50 -20.87
CA THR A 231 3.90 5.67 -21.68
C THR A 231 2.90 6.81 -21.57
N SER A 232 1.72 6.57 -21.00
CA SER A 232 0.73 7.61 -20.71
C SER A 232 1.17 8.51 -19.56
N ALA A 233 0.93 9.81 -19.67
CA ALA A 233 1.17 10.76 -18.58
C ALA A 233 0.38 10.42 -17.31
N ASN A 234 -0.76 9.73 -17.46
CA ASN A 234 -1.64 9.36 -16.35
C ASN A 234 -1.08 8.23 -15.47
N ILE A 235 -0.02 7.53 -15.89
CA ILE A 235 0.60 6.48 -15.06
C ILE A 235 1.09 7.02 -13.70
N TRP A 236 1.45 8.31 -13.68
CA TRP A 236 1.91 9.06 -12.51
C TRP A 236 0.79 9.79 -11.76
N ALA A 237 -0.48 9.50 -12.08
CA ALA A 237 -1.61 10.03 -11.32
C ALA A 237 -1.53 9.58 -9.86
N ASN A 238 -1.98 10.45 -8.96
CA ASN A 238 -1.96 10.20 -7.53
C ASN A 238 -2.86 8.98 -7.20
N PRO A 239 -2.32 7.92 -6.57
CA PRO A 239 -3.06 6.68 -6.33
C PRO A 239 -3.99 6.73 -5.11
N LEU A 240 -3.92 7.80 -4.29
CA LEU A 240 -4.66 7.89 -3.04
C LEU A 240 -6.16 8.05 -3.30
N SER A 241 -6.96 7.16 -2.70
CA SER A 241 -8.42 7.28 -2.75
C SER A 241 -8.92 8.43 -1.87
N LYS A 242 -10.18 8.84 -2.05
CA LYS A 242 -10.83 9.80 -1.15
C LYS A 242 -10.82 9.33 0.31
N THR A 243 -10.90 8.02 0.54
CA THR A 243 -10.83 7.41 1.87
C THR A 243 -9.43 7.57 2.47
N ASP A 244 -8.38 7.23 1.72
CA ASP A 244 -6.99 7.37 2.16
C ASP A 244 -6.68 8.81 2.52
N ILE A 245 -7.06 9.75 1.66
CA ILE A 245 -6.82 11.18 1.85
C ILE A 245 -7.51 11.69 3.11
N SER A 246 -8.79 11.37 3.29
CA SER A 246 -9.57 11.88 4.42
C SER A 246 -9.11 11.26 5.75
N ARG A 247 -8.72 9.98 5.74
CA ARG A 247 -8.12 9.31 6.90
C ARG A 247 -6.75 9.90 7.23
N GLY A 248 -5.89 10.13 6.22
CA GLY A 248 -4.57 10.75 6.43
C GLY A 248 -4.68 12.15 7.01
N LYS A 249 -5.64 12.97 6.56
CA LYS A 249 -5.92 14.28 7.17
C LYS A 249 -6.32 14.18 8.62
N LEU A 250 -7.25 13.28 8.93
CA LEU A 250 -7.67 13.06 10.32
C LEU A 250 -6.49 12.58 11.17
N ALA A 251 -5.67 11.66 10.66
CA ALA A 251 -4.53 11.13 11.40
C ALA A 251 -3.48 12.20 11.71
N VAL A 252 -3.23 13.14 10.79
CA VAL A 252 -2.34 14.29 11.06
C VAL A 252 -2.96 15.25 12.08
N ILE A 253 -4.27 15.50 12.02
CA ILE A 253 -4.97 16.33 13.03
C ILE A 253 -4.87 15.71 14.43
N LEU A 254 -4.95 14.38 14.54
CA LEU A 254 -4.83 13.66 15.80
C LEU A 254 -3.36 13.52 16.29
N ALA A 255 -2.38 13.91 15.47
CA ALA A 255 -0.96 13.88 15.84
C ALA A 255 -0.42 15.24 16.32
N ASP A 256 -1.15 16.34 16.08
CA ASP A 256 -0.86 17.71 16.56
C ASP A 256 -1.41 17.91 17.99
#